data_AF-A0A352JUA7-F1
#
_entry.id   AF-A0A352JUA7-F1
#
_cell.length_a   1.000
_cell.length_b   1.000
_cell.length_c   1.000
_cell.angle_alpha   90.00
_cell.angle_beta   90.00
_cell.angle_gamma   90.00
#
_symmetry.space_group_name_H-M   'P 1'
#
loop_
_entity.id
_entity.type
_entity.pdbx_description
1 polymer ?
#
loop_
_entity_poly.entity_id
_entity_poly.type
_entity_poly.pdbx_seq_one_letter_code
_entity_poly.pdbx_strand_id
1 'polypeptide(L)'
;LLMIIIGILAPIAAGLVQMAISRQREFGADKASEEMTHKSLALAVALGKLISESHRVPLPANPATAHMFIVNPLTGKDFSSLFSTHPPMEERIARLEQYARSGL
;
A
#
# COMPACT_ATOMS: atom_id res chain seq x y z
N LEU A 1 -24.45 -17.94 21.24
CA LEU A 1 -22.99 -18.18 21.15
C LEU A 1 -22.49 -18.19 19.70
N LEU A 2 -23.00 -19.08 18.83
CA LEU A 2 -22.57 -19.16 17.42
C LEU A 2 -22.69 -17.81 16.65
N MET A 3 -23.82 -17.11 16.80
CA MET A 3 -24.03 -15.79 16.17
C MET A 3 -23.03 -14.73 16.63
N ILE A 4 -22.58 -14.80 17.89
CA ILE A 4 -21.59 -13.86 18.44
C ILE A 4 -20.21 -14.15 17.84
N ILE A 5 -19.84 -15.44 17.74
CA ILE A 5 -18.58 -15.86 17.12
C ILE A 5 -18.53 -15.40 15.66
N ILE A 6 -19.60 -15.64 14.89
CA ILE A 6 -19.69 -15.18 13.50
C ILE A 6 -19.65 -13.65 13.41
N GLY A 7 -20.37 -12.95 14.30
CA GLY A 7 -20.40 -11.49 14.34
C GLY A 7 -19.03 -10.85 14.58
N ILE A 8 -18.10 -11.55 15.23
CA ILE A 8 -16.72 -11.09 15.46
C ILE A 8 -15.79 -11.54 14.33
N LEU A 9 -15.86 -12.80 13.89
CA LEU A 9 -14.93 -13.34 12.91
C LEU A 9 -15.19 -12.84 11.49
N ALA A 10 -16.46 -12.64 11.11
CA ALA A 10 -16.79 -12.24 9.73
C ALA A 10 -16.21 -10.86 9.35
N PRO A 11 -16.30 -9.79 10.19
CA PRO A 11 -15.67 -8.51 9.88
C PRO A 11 -14.14 -8.59 9.78
N ILE A 12 -13.49 -9.41 10.63
CA ILE A 12 -12.04 -9.61 10.59
C ILE A 12 -11.64 -10.28 9.26
N ALA A 13 -12.34 -11.35 8.87
CA ALA A 13 -12.10 -12.03 7.61
C ALA A 13 -12.33 -11.10 6.41
N ALA A 14 -13.41 -10.32 6.42
CA ALA A 14 -13.69 -9.33 5.39
C ALA A 14 -12.58 -8.27 5.28
N GLY A 15 -12.09 -7.76 6.42
CA GLY A 15 -10.98 -6.80 6.46
C GLY A 15 -9.69 -7.38 5.87
N LEU A 16 -9.35 -8.63 6.18
CA LEU A 16 -8.18 -9.31 5.61
C LEU A 16 -8.30 -9.48 4.09
N VAL A 17 -9.47 -9.90 3.61
CA VAL A 17 -9.74 -10.04 2.16
C VAL A 17 -9.64 -8.69 1.46
N GLN A 18 -10.26 -7.65 2.02
CA GLN A 18 -10.20 -6.30 1.48
C GLN A 18 -8.75 -5.78 1.42
N MET A 19 -7.96 -6.01 2.47
CA MET A 19 -6.54 -5.66 2.49
C MET A 19 -5.76 -6.40 1.41
N ALA A 20 -6.00 -7.71 1.24
CA ALA A 20 -5.33 -8.50 0.20
C ALA A 20 -5.67 -8.01 -1.21
N ILE A 21 -6.95 -7.74 -1.49
CA ILE A 21 -7.40 -7.20 -2.79
C ILE A 21 -6.75 -5.84 -3.06
N SER A 22 -6.72 -4.95 -2.06
CA SER A 22 -6.12 -3.62 -2.20
C SER A 22 -4.62 -3.72 -2.53
N ARG A 23 -3.88 -4.60 -1.85
CA ARG A 23 -2.46 -4.86 -2.14
C ARG A 23 -2.24 -5.41 -3.54
N GLN A 24 -3.06 -6.36 -3.96
CA GLN A 24 -2.96 -6.94 -5.31
C GLN A 24 -3.22 -5.90 -6.41
N ARG A 25 -4.13 -4.94 -6.17
CA ARG A 25 -4.37 -3.82 -7.09
C ARG A 25 -3.16 -2.91 -7.23
N GLU A 26 -2.48 -2.56 -6.13
CA GLU A 26 -1.27 -1.73 -6.18
C GLU A 26 -0.15 -2.42 -6.97
N PHE A 27 0.11 -3.71 -6.72
CA PHE A 27 1.10 -4.45 -7.49
C PHE A 27 0.72 -4.61 -8.96
N GLY A 28 -0.57 -4.80 -9.25
CA GLY A 28 -1.07 -4.83 -10.62
C GLY A 28 -0.87 -3.49 -11.34
N ALA A 29 -1.07 -2.36 -10.63
CA ALA A 29 -0.83 -1.03 -11.17
C ALA A 29 0.67 -0.78 -11.44
N ASP A 30 1.56 -1.21 -10.54
CA ASP A 30 3.00 -1.11 -10.71
C ASP A 30 3.48 -1.90 -11.93
N LYS A 31 3.00 -3.14 -12.08
CA LYS A 31 3.30 -4.00 -13.23
C LYS A 31 2.77 -3.40 -14.54
N ALA A 32 1.51 -2.96 -14.56
CA ALA A 32 0.93 -2.32 -15.74
C ALA A 32 1.71 -1.04 -16.12
N SER A 33 2.16 -0.26 -15.14
CA SER A 33 3.00 0.91 -15.41
C SER A 33 4.35 0.51 -16.02
N GLU A 34 4.97 -0.57 -15.56
CA GLU A 34 6.17 -1.11 -16.18
C GLU A 34 5.89 -1.52 -17.64
N GLU A 35 4.85 -2.31 -17.88
CA GLU A 35 4.53 -2.85 -19.21
C GLU A 35 4.23 -1.74 -20.22
N MET A 36 3.64 -0.63 -19.77
CA MET A 36 3.29 0.51 -20.62
C MET A 36 4.44 1.50 -20.83
N THR A 37 5.34 1.66 -19.86
CA THR A 37 6.33 2.75 -19.87
C THR A 37 7.78 2.28 -19.97
N HIS A 38 8.05 1.01 -19.64
CA HIS A 38 9.37 0.40 -19.49
C HIS A 38 10.29 1.19 -18.56
N LYS A 39 9.73 1.81 -17.52
CA LYS A 39 10.43 2.71 -16.60
C LYS A 39 10.32 2.27 -15.13
N SER A 40 10.46 0.98 -14.85
CA SER A 40 10.33 0.42 -13.50
C SER A 40 11.26 1.09 -12.48
N LEU A 41 12.52 1.37 -12.84
CA LEU A 41 13.45 2.10 -11.95
C LEU A 41 13.01 3.54 -11.67
N ALA A 42 12.48 4.24 -12.68
CA ALA A 42 12.00 5.60 -12.47
C ALA A 42 10.79 5.62 -11.52
N LEU A 43 9.90 4.63 -11.65
CA LEU A 43 8.78 4.47 -10.73
C LEU A 43 9.26 4.13 -9.30
N ALA A 44 10.23 3.23 -9.16
CA ALA A 44 10.84 2.91 -7.86
C ALA A 44 11.42 4.16 -7.17
N VAL A 45 12.17 4.98 -7.92
CA VAL A 45 12.71 6.25 -7.43
C VAL A 45 11.61 7.23 -7.05
N ALA A 46 10.52 7.30 -7.83
CA ALA A 46 9.39 8.18 -7.53
C ALA A 46 8.69 7.77 -6.22
N LEU A 47 8.48 6.48 -5.99
CA LEU A 47 7.91 5.95 -4.75
C LEU A 47 8.81 6.25 -3.54
N GLY A 48 10.12 6.07 -3.69
CA GLY A 48 11.08 6.43 -2.63
C GLY A 48 11.07 7.93 -2.29
N LYS A 49 10.93 8.80 -3.29
CA LYS A 49 10.75 10.24 -3.09
C LYS A 49 9.44 10.56 -2.37
N LEU A 50 8.34 9.91 -2.74
CA LEU A 50 7.05 10.12 -2.08
C LEU A 50 7.10 9.80 -0.59
N ILE A 51 7.70 8.66 -0.20
CA ILE A 51 7.77 8.27 1.20
C ILE A 51 8.68 9.18 2.03
N SER A 52 9.82 9.58 1.46
CA SER A 52 10.78 10.43 2.15
C SER A 52 10.20 11.83 2.37
N GLU A 53 9.54 12.39 1.35
CA GLU A 53 8.90 13.69 1.47
C GLU A 53 7.66 13.65 2.37
N SER A 54 6.87 12.56 2.36
CA SER A 54 5.71 12.45 3.27
C SER A 54 6.11 12.40 4.74
N HIS A 55 7.28 11.82 5.06
CA HIS A 55 7.82 11.84 6.42
C HIS A 55 8.42 13.19 6.79
N ARG A 56 9.04 13.87 5.82
CA ARG A 56 9.69 15.18 6.03
C ARG A 56 8.67 16.31 6.19
N VAL A 57 7.55 16.26 5.46
CA VAL A 57 6.48 17.26 5.50
C VAL A 57 5.14 16.56 5.75
N PRO A 58 4.82 16.23 7.02
CA PRO A 58 3.55 15.58 7.35
C PRO A 58 2.37 16.47 6.97
N LEU A 59 1.42 15.90 6.25
CA LEU A 59 0.18 16.59 5.88
C LEU A 59 -0.85 16.45 7.00
N PRO A 60 -1.62 17.52 7.32
CA PRO A 60 -2.74 17.40 8.24
C PRO A 60 -3.80 16.48 7.62
N ALA A 61 -4.03 15.33 8.24
CA ALA A 61 -4.95 14.34 7.73
C ALA A 61 -6.00 13.95 8.76
N ASN A 62 -7.25 13.89 8.32
CA ASN A 62 -8.34 13.29 9.07
C ASN A 62 -8.34 11.77 8.82
N PRO A 63 -8.57 10.91 9.82
CA PRO A 63 -8.81 9.48 9.60
C PRO A 63 -9.85 9.18 8.51
N ALA A 64 -10.90 9.99 8.39
CA ALA A 64 -11.90 9.88 7.34
C ALA A 64 -11.35 10.12 5.93
N THR A 65 -10.25 10.87 5.79
CA THR A 65 -9.62 11.20 4.51
C THR A 65 -8.32 10.44 4.26
N ALA A 66 -7.80 9.70 5.24
CA ALA A 66 -6.48 9.08 5.16
C ALA A 66 -6.33 8.10 3.98
N HIS A 67 -7.42 7.43 3.59
CA HIS A 67 -7.46 6.52 2.43
C HIS A 67 -7.36 7.22 1.06
N MET A 68 -7.46 8.55 1.00
CA MET A 68 -7.27 9.33 -0.23
C MET A 68 -5.80 9.71 -0.48
N PHE A 69 -4.92 9.47 0.48
CA PHE A 69 -3.49 9.79 0.38
C PHE A 69 -2.72 8.60 -0.19
N ILE A 70 -1.70 8.89 -1.01
CA ILE A 70 -0.82 7.86 -1.59
C ILE A 70 0.03 7.21 -0.51
N VAL A 71 0.57 8.01 0.42
CA VAL A 71 1.28 7.53 1.61
C VAL A 71 0.41 7.83 2.82
N ASN A 72 0.21 6.84 3.69
CA ASN A 72 -0.61 6.99 4.88
C ASN A 72 -0.06 8.13 5.78
N PRO A 73 -0.81 9.24 5.93
CA PRO A 73 -0.34 10.43 6.65
C PRO A 73 -0.44 10.28 8.17
N LEU A 74 -1.00 9.17 8.67
CA LEU A 74 -1.22 8.90 10.10
C LEU A 74 -0.08 8.07 10.72
N THR A 75 1.16 8.31 10.29
CA THR A 75 2.37 7.58 10.73
C THR A 75 2.70 7.91 12.20
N GLY A 76 3.06 6.89 13.01
CA GLY A 76 3.47 7.09 14.42
C GLY A 76 2.64 6.39 15.50
N LYS A 77 1.75 5.46 15.17
CA LYS A 77 1.14 4.54 16.14
C LYS A 77 1.35 3.11 15.65
N ASP A 78 2.16 2.35 16.36
CA ASP A 78 2.74 1.04 16.00
C ASP A 78 1.76 -0.09 15.59
N PHE A 79 0.45 0.20 15.56
CA PHE A 79 -0.63 -0.71 15.12
C PHE A 79 -1.27 -0.32 13.77
N SER A 80 -0.88 0.79 13.13
CA SER A 80 -1.49 1.25 11.87
C SER A 80 -1.10 0.44 10.63
N SER A 81 -0.08 -0.41 10.71
CA SER A 81 0.32 -1.29 9.61
C SER A 81 -0.72 -2.37 9.30
N LEU A 82 -1.51 -2.80 10.31
CA LEU A 82 -2.56 -3.82 10.17
C LEU A 82 -3.79 -3.31 9.41
N PHE A 83 -3.99 -1.99 9.35
CA PHE A 83 -5.10 -1.35 8.63
C PHE A 83 -4.62 -0.52 7.44
N SER A 84 -3.32 -0.57 7.12
CA SER A 84 -2.81 0.06 5.91
C SER A 84 -3.30 -0.72 4.70
N THR A 85 -4.16 -0.07 3.92
CA THR A 85 -4.77 -0.61 2.69
C THR A 85 -3.75 -0.74 1.56
N HIS A 86 -2.55 -0.18 1.70
CA HIS A 86 -1.46 -0.30 0.75
C HIS A 86 -0.39 -1.28 1.27
N PRO A 87 0.29 -2.02 0.38
CA PRO A 87 1.46 -2.79 0.78
C PRO A 87 2.59 -1.84 1.21
N PRO A 88 3.55 -2.32 2.02
CA PRO A 88 4.76 -1.56 2.33
C PRO A 88 5.38 -1.03 1.04
N MET A 89 5.74 0.25 1.02
CA MET A 89 6.33 0.89 -0.16
C MET A 89 7.66 0.24 -0.53
N GLU A 90 8.43 -0.21 0.46
CA GLU A 90 9.68 -0.93 0.29
C GLU A 90 9.48 -2.22 -0.52
N GLU A 91 8.37 -2.92 -0.30
CA GLU A 91 8.02 -4.12 -1.06
C GLU A 91 7.72 -3.79 -2.53
N ARG A 92 7.02 -2.68 -2.78
CA ARG A 92 6.73 -2.21 -4.15
C ARG A 92 8.00 -1.80 -4.88
N ILE A 93 8.88 -1.04 -4.22
CA ILE A 93 10.19 -0.63 -4.75
C ILE A 93 11.01 -1.86 -5.12
N ALA A 94 11.11 -2.85 -4.22
CA ALA A 94 11.87 -4.07 -4.47
C ALA A 94 11.36 -4.86 -5.70
N ARG A 95 10.04 -4.95 -5.89
CA ARG A 95 9.44 -5.60 -7.08
C ARG A 95 9.72 -4.82 -8.36
N LEU A 96 9.62 -3.49 -8.35
CA LEU A 96 9.94 -2.66 -9.51
C LEU A 96 11.41 -2.76 -9.90
N GLU A 97 12.32 -2.82 -8.93
CA GLU A 97 13.73 -3.10 -9.21
C GLU A 97 13.94 -4.51 -9.76
N GLN A 98 13.13 -5.49 -9.34
CA GLN A 98 13.16 -6.83 -9.91
C GLN A 98 12.72 -6.81 -11.38
N TYR A 99 11.61 -6.17 -11.71
CA TYR A 99 11.12 -6.00 -13.09
C TYR A 99 12.20 -5.42 -14.01
N ALA A 100 12.85 -4.33 -13.55
CA ALA A 100 13.96 -3.72 -14.28
C ALA A 100 15.16 -4.66 -14.51
N ARG A 101 15.45 -5.58 -13.58
CA ARG A 101 16.51 -6.59 -13.75
C ARG A 101 16.10 -7.74 -14.65
N SER A 102 14.84 -8.15 -14.62
CA SER A 102 14.33 -9.28 -15.40
C SER A 102 13.93 -8.92 -16.83
N GLY A 103 13.81 -7.64 -17.18
CA GLY A 103 13.25 -7.21 -18.47
C GLY A 103 11.79 -7.65 -18.65
N LEU A 104 11.08 -7.78 -17.53
CA LEU A 104 9.68 -8.19 -17.39
C LEU A 104 8.89 -7.09 -16.67
#